data_AF-A0A2V6BL91-F1
#
_entry.id   AF-A0A2V6BL91-F1
#
_cell.length_a   1.000
_cell.length_b   1.000
_cell.length_c   1.000
_cell.angle_alpha   90.00
_cell.angle_beta   90.00
_cell.angle_gamma   90.00
#
_symmetry.space_group_name_H-M   'P 1'
#
loop_
_entity.id
_entity.type
_entity.pdbx_description
1 polymer ?
#
loop_
_entity_poly.entity_id
_entity_poly.type
_entity_poly.pdbx_seq_one_letter_code
_entity_poly.pdbx_strand_id
1 'polypeptide(L)'
;MEALEQRLGYEFRNPGLLKEALTHPSLGHEKQRYHEDNQRLEFLGDAVLQLVITEYLYAHFPREQEGPLTKLRARLVSREAL
;
A
#
# COMPACT_ATOMS: atom_id res chain seq x y z
N MET A 1 2.08 3.55 18.15
CA MET A 1 1.05 3.76 17.11
C MET A 1 0.67 5.23 17.05
N GLU A 2 0.34 5.87 18.17
CA GLU A 2 0.05 7.32 18.25
C GLU A 2 1.08 8.23 17.56
N ALA A 3 2.38 8.03 17.81
CA ALA A 3 3.43 8.85 17.16
C ALA A 3 3.46 8.69 15.63
N LEU A 4 3.06 7.53 15.10
CA LEU A 4 2.97 7.32 13.64
C LEU A 4 1.70 7.98 13.08
N GLU A 5 0.56 7.83 13.75
CA GLU A 5 -0.70 8.48 13.37
C GLU A 5 -0.57 10.00 13.33
N GLN A 6 0.11 10.59 14.32
CA GLN A 6 0.43 12.02 14.33
C GLN A 6 1.31 12.43 13.15
N ARG A 7 2.34 11.63 12.81
CA ARG A 7 3.22 11.91 11.66
C ARG A 7 2.51 11.75 10.32
N LEU A 8 1.55 10.83 10.22
CA LEU A 8 0.72 10.63 9.04
C LEU A 8 -0.41 11.67 8.94
N GLY A 9 -0.72 12.37 10.04
CA GLY A 9 -1.90 13.24 10.11
C GLY A 9 -3.21 12.47 9.97
N TYR A 10 -3.22 11.18 10.33
CA TYR A 10 -4.36 10.28 10.13
C TYR A 10 -4.55 9.39 11.35
N GLU A 11 -5.75 9.43 11.93
CA GLU A 11 -6.17 8.57 13.03
C GLU A 11 -6.94 7.36 12.49
N PHE A 12 -6.47 6.15 12.79
CA PHE A 12 -7.11 4.94 12.32
C PHE A 12 -8.38 4.66 13.13
N ARG A 13 -9.53 4.63 12.43
CA ARG A 13 -10.82 4.23 13.03
C ARG A 13 -10.76 2.86 13.71
N ASN A 14 -9.95 1.95 13.18
CA ASN A 14 -9.64 0.67 13.79
C ASN A 14 -8.12 0.55 13.99
N PRO A 15 -7.61 0.78 15.21
CA PRO A 15 -6.19 0.64 15.52
C PRO A 15 -5.63 -0.77 15.26
N GLY A 16 -6.49 -1.80 15.22
CA GLY A 16 -6.11 -3.16 14.85
C GLY A 16 -5.53 -3.27 13.45
N LEU A 17 -6.07 -2.51 12.48
CA LEU A 17 -5.57 -2.51 11.10
C LEU A 17 -4.17 -1.89 11.01
N LEU A 18 -3.90 -0.84 11.79
CA LEU A 18 -2.55 -0.26 11.86
C LEU A 18 -1.56 -1.26 12.45
N LYS A 19 -1.97 -2.00 13.48
CA LYS A 19 -1.14 -3.04 14.09
C LYS A 19 -0.85 -4.18 13.11
N GLU A 20 -1.86 -4.66 12.39
CA GLU A 20 -1.72 -5.70 11.35
C GLU A 20 -0.79 -5.24 10.23
N ALA A 21 -0.99 -4.04 9.70
CA ALA A 21 -0.16 -3.46 8.62
C ALA A 21 1.33 -3.34 9.01
N LEU A 22 1.63 -3.14 10.29
CA LEU A 22 2.98 -3.04 10.83
C LEU A 22 3.57 -4.38 11.30
N THR A 23 2.82 -5.48 11.18
CA THR A 23 3.28 -6.81 11.61
C THR A 23 3.91 -7.54 10.43
N HIS A 24 5.25 -7.61 10.43
CA HIS A 24 6.00 -8.35 9.41
C HIS A 24 5.83 -9.87 9.59
N PRO A 25 5.77 -10.66 8.50
CA PRO A 25 5.54 -12.12 8.57
C PRO A 25 6.53 -12.86 9.46
N SER A 26 7.79 -12.39 9.55
CA SER A 26 8.81 -13.00 10.42
C SER A 26 8.44 -13.04 11.91
N LEU A 27 7.55 -12.16 12.38
CA LEU A 27 7.08 -12.13 13.76
C LEU A 27 6.06 -13.24 14.06
N GLY A 28 5.35 -13.74 13.03
CA GLY A 28 4.36 -14.82 13.16
C GLY A 28 4.98 -16.20 13.38
N HIS A 29 6.25 -16.39 12.98
CA HIS A 29 6.95 -17.66 13.13
C HIS A 29 7.37 -17.98 14.58
N GLU A 30 7.55 -16.96 15.43
CA GLU A 30 7.99 -17.15 16.83
C GLU A 30 6.85 -17.51 17.80
N LYS A 31 5.61 -17.22 17.44
CA LYS A 31 4.44 -17.46 18.29
C LYS A 31 3.42 -18.23 17.46
N GLN A 32 3.20 -19.51 17.77
CA GLN A 32 2.24 -20.43 17.14
C GLN A 32 0.77 -20.00 17.32
N ARG A 33 0.46 -18.72 17.11
CA ARG A 33 -0.87 -18.17 16.97
C ARG A 33 -0.86 -17.49 15.62
N TYR A 34 -1.66 -18.02 14.70
CA TYR A 34 -2.11 -17.34 13.49
C TYR A 34 -2.52 -15.92 13.86
N HIS A 35 -1.60 -14.97 13.75
CA HIS A 35 -1.86 -13.57 13.97
C HIS A 35 -1.58 -12.90 12.65
N GLU A 36 -2.65 -12.35 12.10
CA GLU A 36 -2.75 -11.55 10.88
C GLU A 36 -1.48 -10.72 10.69
N ASP A 37 -0.62 -11.16 9.76
CA ASP A 37 0.51 -10.39 9.28
C ASP A 37 0.04 -9.44 8.16
N ASN A 38 0.92 -8.56 7.73
CA ASN A 38 0.58 -7.55 6.77
C ASN A 38 0.33 -8.07 5.34
N GLN A 39 0.55 -9.36 5.02
CA GLN A 39 0.56 -9.82 3.62
C GLN A 39 -0.79 -9.64 2.92
N ARG A 40 -1.90 -9.85 3.64
CA ARG A 40 -3.24 -9.65 3.07
C ARG A 40 -3.55 -8.16 2.86
N LEU A 41 -3.10 -7.30 3.78
CA LEU A 41 -3.22 -5.86 3.64
C LEU A 41 -2.32 -5.31 2.54
N GLU A 42 -1.10 -5.85 2.37
CA GLU A 42 -0.18 -5.54 1.28
C GLU A 42 -0.84 -5.87 -0.07
N PHE A 43 -1.38 -7.09 -0.22
CA PHE A 43 -2.08 -7.50 -1.43
C PHE A 43 -3.23 -6.56 -1.81
N LEU A 44 -4.05 -6.13 -0.82
CA LEU A 44 -5.12 -5.18 -1.05
C LEU A 44 -4.57 -3.76 -1.35
N GLY A 45 -3.57 -3.34 -0.60
CA GLY A 45 -2.94 -2.02 -0.72
C GLY A 45 -2.32 -1.80 -2.10
N ASP A 46 -1.67 -2.82 -2.66
CA ASP A 46 -1.09 -2.78 -4.01
C ASP A 46 -2.16 -2.48 -5.08
N ALA A 47 -3.31 -3.15 -5.01
CA ALA A 47 -4.42 -2.91 -5.93
C ALA A 47 -4.99 -1.49 -5.78
N VAL A 48 -5.11 -0.99 -4.53
CA VAL A 48 -5.57 0.38 -4.25
C VAL A 48 -4.59 1.42 -4.80
N LEU A 49 -3.29 1.26 -4.55
CA LEU A 49 -2.24 2.16 -5.07
C LEU A 49 -2.22 2.15 -6.60
N GLN A 50 -2.36 0.97 -7.21
CA GLN A 50 -2.42 0.84 -8.66
C GLN A 50 -3.62 1.57 -9.25
N LEU A 51 -4.79 1.50 -8.60
CA LEU A 51 -5.98 2.23 -9.03
C LEU A 51 -5.77 3.74 -8.98
N VAL A 52 -5.32 4.27 -7.82
CA VAL A 52 -5.12 5.72 -7.63
C VAL A 52 -4.11 6.27 -8.63
N ILE A 53 -2.99 5.58 -8.85
CA ILE A 53 -1.97 6.01 -9.82
C ILE A 53 -2.48 5.90 -11.26
N THR A 54 -3.24 4.85 -11.58
CA THR A 54 -3.85 4.71 -12.90
C THR A 54 -4.83 5.85 -13.18
N GLU A 55 -5.68 6.19 -12.22
CA GLU A 55 -6.62 7.31 -12.31
C GLU A 55 -5.88 8.64 -12.49
N TYR A 56 -4.84 8.89 -11.69
CA TYR A 56 -4.01 10.09 -11.81
C TYR A 56 -3.39 10.20 -13.21
N LEU A 57 -2.75 9.14 -13.70
CA LEU A 57 -2.12 9.13 -15.01
C LEU A 57 -3.14 9.31 -16.15
N TYR A 58 -4.29 8.65 -16.06
CA TYR A 58 -5.37 8.79 -17.04
C TYR A 58 -5.87 10.25 -17.14
N ALA A 59 -6.08 10.91 -16.01
CA ALA A 59 -6.56 12.28 -15.96
C ALA A 59 -5.52 13.31 -16.43
N HIS A 60 -4.24 13.12 -16.09
CA HIS A 60 -3.19 14.11 -16.35
C HIS A 60 -2.51 13.95 -17.71
N PHE A 61 -2.63 12.78 -18.36
CA PHE A 61 -2.02 12.49 -19.65
C PHE A 61 -3.06 12.00 -20.68
N PRO A 62 -4.11 12.79 -20.99
CA PRO A 62 -5.26 12.33 -21.79
C PRO A 62 -4.95 12.04 -23.27
N ARG A 63 -3.75 12.40 -23.74
CA ARG A 63 -3.29 12.18 -25.13
C ARG A 63 -2.31 11.01 -25.26
N GLU A 64 -1.85 10.46 -24.14
CA GLU A 64 -0.93 9.34 -24.14
C GLU A 64 -1.67 8.03 -24.42
N GLN A 65 -0.99 7.13 -25.12
CA GLN A 65 -1.52 5.79 -25.37
C GLN A 65 -1.29 4.87 -24.16
N GLU A 66 -1.98 3.74 -24.13
CA GLU A 66 -1.91 2.76 -23.04
C GLU A 66 -0.46 2.31 -22.73
N GLY A 67 0.36 2.02 -23.75
CA GLY A 67 1.74 1.56 -23.55
C GLY A 67 2.62 2.52 -22.72
N PRO A 68 2.78 3.80 -23.11
CA PRO A 68 3.46 4.80 -22.30
C PRO A 68 2.90 4.95 -20.88
N LEU A 69 1.57 4.96 -20.71
CA LEU A 69 0.92 5.05 -19.41
C LEU A 69 1.24 3.85 -18.51
N THR A 70 1.21 2.64 -19.08
CA THR A 70 1.58 1.41 -18.38
C THR A 70 3.05 1.42 -17.93
N LYS A 71 3.97 1.93 -18.76
CA LYS A 71 5.38 2.11 -18.37
C LYS A 71 5.56 3.13 -17.24
N LEU A 72 4.87 4.27 -17.31
CA LEU A 72 4.91 5.28 -16.25
C LEU A 72 4.36 4.71 -14.93
N ARG A 73 3.21 4.03 -14.99
CA ARG A 73 2.63 3.35 -13.82
C ARG A 73 3.60 2.35 -13.20
N ALA A 74 4.23 1.50 -14.00
CA ALA A 74 5.19 0.51 -13.50
C ALA A 74 6.40 1.15 -12.80
N ARG A 75 6.84 2.34 -13.25
CA ARG A 75 7.93 3.09 -12.60
C ARG A 75 7.50 3.76 -11.30
N LEU A 76 6.23 4.15 -11.19
CA LEU A 76 5.67 4.78 -9.99
C LEU A 76 5.25 3.76 -8.93
N VAL A 77 4.87 2.54 -9.33
CA VAL A 77 4.41 1.44 -8.45
C VAL A 77 5.49 0.35 -8.35
N SER A 78 6.75 0.74 -8.11
CA SER A 78 7.84 -0.21 -7.91
C SER A 78 8.29 -0.23 -6.45
N ARG A 79 8.86 -1.35 -5.99
CA ARG A 79 9.50 -1.47 -4.66
C ARG A 79 10.64 -0.48 -4.42
N GLU A 80 11.18 0.13 -5.47
CA GLU A 80 12.23 1.13 -5.36
C GLU A 80 11.64 2.54 -5.19
N ALA A 81 10.39 2.73 -5.63
CA ALA A 81 9.63 3.97 -5.48
C ALA A 81 8.78 4.01 -4.19
N LEU A 82 8.46 2.84 -3.61
CA LEU A 82 7.74 2.64 -2.35
C LEU A 82 8.71 2.34 -1.21
#